data_AF-A0A485PQA4-F1
#
_entry.id   AF-A0A485PQA4-F1
#
_cell.length_a   1.000
_cell.length_b   1.000
_cell.length_c   1.000
_cell.angle_alpha   90.00
_cell.angle_beta   90.00
_cell.angle_gamma   90.00
#
_symmetry.space_group_name_H-M   'P 1'
#
loop_
_entity.id
_entity.type
_entity.pdbx_description
1 polymer ?
#
loop_
_entity_poly.entity_id
_entity_poly.type
_entity_poly.pdbx_seq_one_letter_code
_entity_poly.pdbx_strand_id
1 'polypeptide(L)'
;FAWRKLWPDFILGHDLEGPAPEQEPPVADDIVSLGRTMGLEVNEDNIQDLAEEIGRELTTNELMDLNRKQQQEVVEEISSTEKEEEKKAEESLTSDDIRGMCEMWETVQNSVEKQHPYKAVAG
;
A
#
# COMPACT_ATOMS: atom_id res chain seq x y z
N PHE A 1 -5.48 -1.38 5.71
CA PHE A 1 -6.76 -0.63 5.82
C PHE A 1 -7.58 -1.13 7.00
N ALA A 2 -7.37 -0.58 8.19
CA ALA A 2 -8.01 -1.00 9.44
C ALA A 2 -9.47 -0.52 9.57
N TRP A 3 -9.81 0.63 8.97
CA TRP A 3 -11.14 1.21 9.02
C TRP A 3 -12.24 0.28 8.46
N ARG A 4 -11.92 -0.51 7.43
CA ARG A 4 -12.85 -1.49 6.83
C ARG A 4 -13.22 -2.65 7.76
N LYS A 5 -12.40 -2.92 8.78
CA LYS A 5 -12.69 -3.93 9.82
C LYS A 5 -13.51 -3.37 10.98
N LEU A 6 -13.54 -2.06 11.13
CA LEU A 6 -14.27 -1.38 12.21
C LEU A 6 -15.76 -1.20 11.87
N TRP A 7 -16.13 -1.26 10.59
CA TRP A 7 -17.54 -1.13 10.18
C TRP A 7 -17.91 -2.07 9.01
N PRO A 8 -18.02 -3.39 9.25
CA PRO A 8 -18.34 -4.37 8.21
C PRO A 8 -19.74 -4.18 7.62
N ASP A 9 -20.68 -3.72 8.45
CA ASP A 9 -22.10 -3.62 8.08
C ASP A 9 -22.37 -2.54 7.01
N PHE A 10 -21.52 -1.51 6.93
CA PHE A 10 -21.60 -0.48 5.89
C PHE A 10 -21.10 -1.00 4.53
N ILE A 11 -20.25 -2.03 4.53
CA ILE A 11 -19.77 -2.70 3.32
C ILE A 11 -20.82 -3.71 2.80
N LEU A 12 -21.66 -4.25 3.70
CA LEU A 12 -22.67 -5.28 3.38
C LEU A 12 -24.05 -4.73 2.99
N GLY A 13 -24.32 -3.44 3.19
CA GLY A 13 -25.66 -2.86 3.13
C GLY A 13 -26.20 -2.47 1.74
N HIS A 14 -25.68 -3.02 0.63
CA HIS A 14 -26.26 -2.76 -0.70
C HIS A 14 -26.43 -4.02 -1.55
N ASP A 15 -26.69 -5.16 -0.91
CA ASP A 15 -27.36 -6.30 -1.54
C ASP A 15 -28.84 -6.28 -1.12
N LEU A 16 -29.57 -5.29 -1.62
CA LEU A 16 -31.00 -5.13 -1.36
C LEU A 16 -31.80 -5.87 -2.45
N GLU A 17 -31.87 -7.19 -2.35
CA GLU A 17 -33.05 -7.91 -2.86
C GLU A 17 -34.10 -7.94 -1.74
N GLY A 18 -34.73 -6.79 -1.51
CA GLY A 18 -35.86 -6.56 -0.60
C GLY A 18 -37.10 -6.11 -1.38
N PRO A 19 -38.32 -6.22 -0.79
CA PRO A 19 -39.59 -6.15 -1.51
C PRO A 19 -39.78 -4.82 -2.24
N ALA A 20 -40.65 -4.86 -3.26
CA ALA A 20 -41.01 -3.76 -4.15
C ALA A 20 -41.05 -2.38 -3.46
N PRO A 21 -40.72 -1.28 -4.16
CA PRO A 21 -40.67 0.05 -3.58
C PRO A 21 -42.07 0.48 -3.13
N GLU A 22 -42.42 0.11 -1.91
CA GLU A 22 -43.36 0.90 -1.12
C GLU A 22 -42.71 2.29 -1.07
N GLN A 23 -43.47 3.31 -1.48
CA GLN A 23 -43.01 4.69 -1.41
C GLN A 23 -42.85 5.04 0.07
N GLU A 24 -41.71 4.68 0.65
CA GLU A 24 -41.27 5.23 1.93
C GLU A 24 -41.29 6.75 1.78
N PRO A 25 -41.85 7.48 2.76
CA PRO A 25 -41.76 8.93 2.78
C PRO A 25 -40.29 9.34 2.54
N PRO A 26 -40.04 10.44 1.83
CA PRO A 26 -38.71 11.00 1.76
C PRO A 26 -38.10 11.05 3.17
N VAL A 27 -36.89 10.52 3.35
CA VAL A 27 -36.20 10.53 4.66
C VAL A 27 -36.17 11.96 5.26
N ALA A 28 -36.20 12.99 4.41
CA ALA A 28 -36.36 14.38 4.82
C ALA A 28 -37.66 14.65 5.61
N ASP A 29 -38.79 14.08 5.20
CA ASP A 29 -40.09 14.24 5.86
C ASP A 29 -40.09 13.62 7.26
N ASP A 30 -39.47 12.45 7.43
CA ASP A 30 -39.33 11.79 8.73
C ASP A 30 -38.46 12.63 9.68
N ILE A 31 -37.36 13.20 9.17
CA ILE A 31 -36.48 14.07 9.96
C ILE A 31 -37.20 15.37 10.35
N VAL A 32 -37.95 15.98 9.43
CA VAL A 32 -38.77 17.17 9.70
C VAL A 32 -39.84 16.89 10.77
N SER A 33 -40.51 15.74 10.66
CA SER A 33 -41.52 15.28 11.63
C SER A 33 -40.91 15.03 13.02
N LEU A 34 -39.74 14.40 13.06
CA LEU A 34 -38.98 14.16 14.29
C LEU A 34 -38.52 15.46 14.94
N GLY A 35 -37.97 16.37 14.14
CA GLY A 35 -37.55 17.71 14.57
C GLY A 35 -38.72 18.47 15.20
N ARG A 36 -39.87 18.48 14.54
CA ARG A 36 -41.10 19.10 15.06
C ARG A 36 -41.54 18.46 16.38
N THR A 37 -41.47 17.15 16.50
CA THR A 37 -41.79 16.41 17.73
C THR A 37 -40.86 16.78 18.88
N MET A 38 -39.59 17.09 18.57
CA MET A 38 -38.60 17.60 19.52
C MET A 38 -38.71 19.11 19.78
N GLY A 39 -39.68 19.81 19.17
CA GLY A 39 -39.82 21.26 19.27
C GLY A 39 -38.77 22.05 18.49
N LEU A 40 -38.09 21.41 17.54
CA LEU A 40 -37.13 22.03 16.63
C LEU A 40 -37.84 22.52 15.37
N GLU A 41 -37.44 23.68 14.88
CA GLU A 41 -37.88 24.21 13.59
C GLU A 41 -36.93 23.71 12.50
N VAL A 42 -37.27 22.54 11.95
CA VAL A 42 -36.53 21.90 10.85
C VAL A 42 -37.47 21.83 9.64
N ASN A 43 -37.01 22.32 8.50
CA ASN A 43 -37.72 22.20 7.22
C ASN A 43 -36.87 21.44 6.20
N GLU A 44 -37.46 21.13 5.05
CA GLU A 44 -36.79 20.35 3.99
C GLU A 44 -35.55 21.09 3.42
N ASP A 45 -35.62 22.42 3.30
CA ASP A 45 -34.47 23.23 2.88
C ASP A 45 -33.28 23.08 3.85
N ASN A 46 -33.54 23.01 5.16
CA ASN A 46 -32.50 22.78 6.16
C ASN A 46 -31.84 21.40 6.01
N ILE A 47 -32.61 20.39 5.59
CA ILE A 47 -32.08 19.04 5.34
C ILE A 47 -31.25 19.04 4.06
N GLN A 48 -31.71 19.72 3.02
CA GLN A 48 -30.98 19.86 1.76
C GLN A 48 -29.65 20.60 1.96
N ASP A 49 -29.66 21.74 2.67
CA ASP A 49 -28.45 22.50 3.00
C ASP A 49 -27.44 21.65 3.78
N LEU A 50 -27.92 20.87 4.75
CA LEU A 50 -27.08 19.97 5.53
C LEU A 50 -26.51 18.82 4.68
N ALA A 51 -27.31 18.25 3.77
CA ALA A 51 -26.87 17.22 2.86
C ALA A 51 -25.78 17.73 1.90
N GLU A 52 -25.89 18.98 1.44
CA GLU A 52 -24.88 19.63 0.62
C GLU A 52 -23.60 19.97 1.41
N GLU A 53 -23.73 20.47 2.64
CA GLU A 53 -22.61 20.73 3.55
C GLU A 53 -21.81 19.45 3.82
N ILE A 54 -22.51 18.39 4.22
CA ILE A 54 -21.94 17.06 4.46
C ILE A 54 -21.36 16.50 3.16
N GLY A 55 -22.03 16.70 2.02
CA GLY A 55 -21.51 16.28 0.71
C GLY A 55 -20.21 16.98 0.34
N ARG A 56 -20.08 18.29 0.61
CA ARG A 56 -18.82 19.03 0.42
C ARG A 56 -17.74 18.58 1.41
N GLU A 57 -18.09 18.35 2.66
CA GLU A 57 -17.18 17.87 3.71
C GLU A 57 -16.69 16.43 3.43
N LEU A 58 -17.57 15.55 2.92
CA LEU A 58 -17.27 14.19 2.45
C LEU A 58 -16.53 14.14 1.12
N THR A 59 -16.64 15.19 0.30
CA THR A 59 -15.72 15.43 -0.84
C THR A 59 -14.40 15.98 -0.31
N THR A 60 -13.88 15.31 0.73
CA THR A 60 -12.83 15.79 1.60
C THR A 60 -11.55 15.94 0.79
N ASN A 61 -11.27 17.17 0.36
CA ASN A 61 -9.97 17.52 -0.23
C ASN A 61 -8.82 17.01 0.66
N GLU A 62 -9.01 17.01 1.98
CA GLU A 62 -8.05 16.46 2.94
C GLU A 62 -7.85 14.94 2.78
N LEU A 63 -8.90 14.17 2.46
CA LEU A 63 -8.79 12.73 2.16
C LEU A 63 -8.09 12.50 0.82
N MET A 64 -8.38 13.34 -0.19
CA MET A 64 -7.69 13.28 -1.48
C MET A 64 -6.21 13.66 -1.35
N ASP A 65 -5.88 14.67 -0.55
CA ASP A 65 -4.52 15.11 -0.28
C ASP A 65 -3.75 14.10 0.57
N LEU A 66 -4.41 13.48 1.55
CA LEU A 66 -3.82 12.40 2.34
C LEU A 66 -3.53 11.18 1.45
N ASN A 67 -4.47 10.79 0.59
CA ASN A 67 -4.26 9.70 -0.37
C ASN A 67 -3.12 10.04 -1.33
N ARG A 68 -3.05 11.28 -1.85
CA ARG A 68 -1.95 11.75 -2.70
C ARG A 68 -0.60 11.66 -1.99
N LYS A 69 -0.50 12.13 -0.75
CA LYS A 69 0.73 12.07 0.06
C LYS A 69 1.16 10.62 0.28
N GLN A 70 0.23 9.74 0.62
CA GLN A 70 0.51 8.32 0.83
C GLN A 70 0.99 7.63 -0.46
N GLN A 71 0.42 7.96 -1.62
CA GLN A 71 0.89 7.45 -2.92
C GLN A 71 2.29 7.97 -3.25
N GLN A 72 2.59 9.23 -2.95
CA GLN A 72 3.92 9.81 -3.16
C GLN A 72 4.98 9.14 -2.29
N GLU A 73 4.71 8.95 -1.00
CA GLU A 73 5.60 8.26 -0.06
C GLU A 73 5.93 6.84 -0.52
N VAL A 74 4.91 6.08 -0.95
CA VAL A 74 5.10 4.73 -1.51
C VAL A 74 6.02 4.75 -2.73
N VAL A 75 5.84 5.69 -3.66
CA VAL A 75 6.69 5.80 -4.85
C VAL A 75 8.13 6.14 -4.48
N GLU A 76 8.35 7.03 -3.50
CA GLU A 76 9.68 7.42 -3.05
C GLU A 76 10.41 6.27 -2.31
N GLU A 77 9.69 5.48 -1.50
CA GLU A 77 10.25 4.31 -0.81
C GLU A 77 10.67 3.20 -1.79
N ILE A 78 9.83 2.92 -2.80
CA ILE A 78 10.14 1.91 -3.82
C ILE A 78 11.38 2.36 -4.62
N SER A 79 11.40 3.61 -5.09
CA SER A 79 12.55 4.12 -5.85
C SER A 79 13.86 4.15 -5.06
N SER A 80 13.78 4.42 -3.76
CA SER A 80 14.97 4.42 -2.89
C SER A 80 15.49 3.00 -2.68
N THR A 81 14.59 2.03 -2.49
CA THR A 81 14.93 0.61 -2.35
C THR A 81 15.57 0.06 -3.63
N GLU A 82 15.00 0.37 -4.79
CA GLU A 82 15.52 -0.05 -6.10
C GLU A 82 16.95 0.48 -6.33
N LYS A 83 17.21 1.75 -6.00
CA LYS A 83 18.56 2.35 -6.11
C LYS A 83 19.58 1.73 -5.16
N GLU A 84 19.16 1.30 -3.98
CA GLU A 84 20.05 0.68 -3.00
C GLU A 84 20.38 -0.76 -3.40
N GLU A 85 19.42 -1.49 -3.96
CA GLU A 85 19.61 -2.84 -4.49
C GLU A 85 20.49 -2.84 -5.75
N GLU A 86 20.32 -1.87 -6.64
CA GLU A 86 21.15 -1.69 -7.84
C GLU A 86 22.62 -1.39 -7.48
N LYS A 87 22.86 -0.48 -6.52
CA LYS A 87 24.22 -0.21 -6.02
C LYS A 87 24.87 -1.42 -5.38
N LYS A 88 24.10 -2.19 -4.60
CA LYS A 88 24.61 -3.41 -3.97
C LYS A 88 24.96 -4.50 -5.00
N ALA A 89 24.21 -4.55 -6.11
CA ALA A 89 24.52 -5.45 -7.23
C ALA A 89 25.80 -5.01 -7.97
N GLU A 90 26.02 -3.70 -8.12
CA GLU A 90 27.22 -3.13 -8.76
C GLU A 90 28.50 -3.30 -7.92
N GLU A 91 28.38 -3.26 -6.58
CA GLU A 91 29.51 -3.45 -5.66
C GLU A 91 29.87 -4.94 -5.40
N SER A 92 29.07 -5.88 -5.90
CA SER A 92 29.32 -7.31 -5.72
C SER A 92 30.34 -7.83 -6.73
N LEU A 93 31.25 -8.71 -6.27
CA LEU A 93 32.19 -9.42 -7.14
C LEU A 93 31.43 -10.12 -8.28
N THR A 94 31.85 -9.87 -9.51
CA THR A 94 31.23 -10.48 -10.69
C THR A 94 31.68 -11.94 -10.84
N SER A 95 30.95 -12.74 -11.62
CA SER A 95 31.37 -14.10 -11.96
C SER A 95 32.71 -14.12 -12.71
N ASP A 96 33.04 -13.05 -13.43
CA ASP A 96 34.31 -12.91 -14.15
C ASP A 96 35.47 -12.70 -13.18
N ASP A 97 35.26 -11.88 -12.14
CA ASP A 97 36.25 -11.64 -11.08
C ASP A 97 36.56 -12.95 -10.33
N ILE A 98 35.51 -13.71 -9.96
CA ILE A 98 35.66 -15.00 -9.26
C ILE A 98 36.42 -16.00 -10.13
N ARG A 99 36.11 -16.07 -11.44
CA ARG A 99 36.82 -16.94 -12.38
C ARG A 99 38.29 -16.56 -12.50
N GLY A 100 38.61 -15.27 -12.64
CA GLY A 100 39.98 -14.79 -12.68
C GLY A 100 40.77 -15.14 -11.42
N MET A 101 40.14 -15.04 -10.24
CA MET A 101 40.74 -15.47 -8.97
C MET A 101 41.06 -16.97 -8.94
N CYS A 102 40.16 -17.82 -9.46
CA CYS A 102 40.37 -19.26 -9.56
C CYS A 102 41.54 -19.62 -10.49
N GLU A 103 41.63 -18.98 -11.66
CA GLU A 103 42.73 -19.20 -12.61
C GLU A 103 44.10 -18.80 -12.04
N MET A 104 44.15 -17.69 -11.28
CA MET A 104 45.35 -17.29 -10.55
C MET A 104 45.74 -18.31 -9.50
N TRP A 105 44.78 -18.86 -8.75
CA TRP A 105 45.04 -19.89 -7.75
C TRP A 105 45.59 -21.18 -8.38
N GLU A 106 45.03 -21.65 -9.50
CA GLU A 106 45.57 -22.80 -10.23
C GLU A 106 47.01 -22.58 -10.69
N THR A 107 47.32 -21.36 -11.14
CA THR A 107 48.68 -21.00 -11.55
C THR A 107 49.66 -21.07 -10.38
N VAL A 108 49.25 -20.57 -9.20
CA VAL A 108 50.04 -20.65 -7.97
C VAL A 108 50.24 -22.11 -7.55
N GLN A 109 49.17 -22.91 -7.54
CA GLN A 109 49.23 -24.32 -7.16
C GLN A 109 50.17 -25.11 -8.08
N ASN A 110 50.03 -24.93 -9.40
CA ASN A 110 50.88 -25.57 -10.41
C ASN A 110 52.36 -25.19 -10.22
N SER A 111 52.63 -23.93 -9.87
CA SER A 111 53.98 -23.44 -9.59
C SER A 111 54.59 -24.08 -8.34
N VAL A 112 53.78 -24.26 -7.28
CA VAL A 112 54.20 -24.92 -6.03
C VAL A 112 54.48 -26.41 -6.25
N GLU A 113 53.59 -27.12 -6.96
CA GLU A 113 53.76 -28.54 -7.27
C GLU A 113 55.02 -28.84 -8.11
N LYS A 114 55.37 -27.93 -9.03
CA LYS A 114 56.61 -28.04 -9.83
C LYS A 114 57.88 -27.87 -9.00
N GLN A 115 57.84 -27.05 -7.95
CA GLN A 115 59.01 -26.82 -7.09
C GLN A 115 59.18 -27.88 -6.00
N HIS A 116 58.07 -28.49 -5.56
CA HIS A 116 58.07 -29.58 -4.62
C HIS A 116 57.09 -30.66 -5.08
N PRO A 117 57.53 -31.64 -5.90
CA PRO A 117 56.70 -32.79 -6.21
C PRO A 117 56.44 -33.55 -4.90
N TYR A 118 55.32 -33.23 -4.25
CA TYR A 118 54.78 -34.02 -3.15
C TYR A 118 54.43 -35.38 -3.76
N LYS A 119 55.38 -36.31 -3.64
CA LYS A 119 55.31 -37.77 -3.80
C LYS A 119 56.72 -38.30 -4.08
N ALA A 120 57.63 -38.11 -3.14
CA ALA A 120 58.88 -38.86 -3.10
C ALA A 120 59.46 -39.06 -1.70
N VAL A 121 58.64 -39.14 -0.64
CA VAL A 121 59.04 -39.83 0.62
C VAL A 121 57.78 -40.42 1.26
N ALA A 122 57.43 -41.62 0.84
CA ALA A 122 56.76 -42.60 1.68
C ALA A 122 57.46 -43.93 1.39
N GLY A 123 58.67 -44.03 1.94
CA GLY A 123 59.40 -45.28 2.10
C GLY A 123 59.32 -45.71 3.56
#